data_AF-A0AAW0CA80-F1
#
_entry.id   AF-A0AAW0CA80-F1
#
_cell.length_a   1.000
_cell.length_b   1.000
_cell.length_c   1.000
_cell.angle_alpha   90.00
_cell.angle_beta   90.00
_cell.angle_gamma   90.00
#
_symmetry.space_group_name_H-M   'P 1'
#
loop_
_entity.id
_entity.type
_entity.pdbx_description
1 polymer ?
#
loop_
_entity_poly.entity_id
_entity_poly.type
_entity_poly.pdbx_seq_one_letter_code
_entity_poly.pdbx_strand_id
1 'polypeptide(L)' 'MIARIPRLLEHISSIMTLEEGDLVLTGTPAGVGPVNPGDKVECLLANSAGQELSSLVFTAVTRQGGYQFKPE' A
#
# COMPACT_ATOMS: atom_id res chain seq x y z
N MET A 1 -0.26 -10.10 10.45
CA MET A 1 1.06 -9.99 9.79
C MET A 1 1.81 -11.31 9.94
N ILE A 2 2.37 -11.86 8.86
CA ILE A 2 3.16 -13.09 8.89
C ILE A 2 4.59 -12.79 9.35
N ALA A 3 5.22 -11.75 8.81
CA ALA A 3 6.48 -11.19 9.29
C ALA A 3 6.22 -9.95 10.16
N ARG A 4 6.78 -9.91 11.37
CA ARG A 4 6.73 -8.71 12.23
C ARG A 4 7.76 -7.68 11.77
N ILE A 5 7.53 -6.40 12.10
CA ILE A 5 8.38 -5.28 11.68
C ILE A 5 9.89 -5.53 11.92
N PRO A 6 10.37 -5.97 13.10
CA PRO A 6 11.81 -6.17 13.29
C PRO A 6 12.42 -7.20 12.35
N ARG A 7 11.72 -8.33 12.13
CA ARG A 7 12.17 -9.40 11.21
C ARG A 7 12.16 -8.94 9.75
N LEU A 8 11.18 -8.11 9.38
CA LEU A 8 11.09 -7.56 8.03
C LEU A 8 12.28 -6.63 7.74
N LEU A 9 12.59 -5.73 8.68
CA LEU A 9 13.72 -4.80 8.56
C LEU A 9 15.06 -5.53 8.54
N GLU A 10 15.26 -6.49 9.44
CA GLU A 10 16.44 -7.37 9.46
C GLU A 10 16.65 -8.03 8.08
N HIS A 11 15.62 -8.69 7.55
CA HIS A 11 15.71 -9.43 6.29
C HIS A 11 16.04 -8.52 5.11
N ILE A 12 15.35 -7.38 4.98
CA ILE A 12 15.61 -6.42 3.91
C ILE A 12 17.06 -5.90 4.01
N SER A 13 17.49 -5.51 5.20
CA SER A 13 18.83 -4.94 5.43
C SER A 13 19.97 -5.92 5.15
N SER A 14 19.70 -7.23 5.18
CA SER A 14 20.69 -8.26 4.82
C SER A 14 20.92 -8.38 3.31
N ILE A 15 20.01 -7.85 2.48
CA ILE A 15 20.03 -7.94 1.02
C ILE A 15 20.39 -6.59 0.39
N MET A 16 19.81 -5.50 0.91
CA MET A 16 20.05 -4.14 0.44
C MET A 16 20.14 -3.18 1.63
N THR A 17 20.95 -2.13 1.51
CA THR A 17 21.08 -1.10 2.55
C THR A 17 19.78 -0.31 2.69
N LEU A 18 19.35 -0.08 3.92
CA LEU A 18 18.27 0.85 4.25
C LEU A 18 18.86 2.21 4.59
N GLU A 19 18.32 3.27 4.00
CA GLU A 19 18.73 4.65 4.22
C GLU A 19 17.63 5.46 4.92
N GLU A 20 18.01 6.63 5.44
CA GLU A 20 17.05 7.54 6.04
C GLU A 20 16.04 8.03 4.98
N GLY A 21 14.75 7.96 5.32
CA GLY A 21 13.66 8.33 4.44
C GLY A 21 13.09 7.18 3.61
N ASP A 22 13.68 5.98 3.67
CA ASP A 22 13.14 4.81 2.99
C ASP A 22 11.74 4.42 3.50
N LEU A 23 10.86 4.08 2.55
CA LEU A 23 9.48 3.64 2.83
C LEU A 23 9.36 2.12 2.66
N VAL A 24 9.12 1.42 3.76
CA VAL A 24 8.89 -0.03 3.77
C VAL A 24 7.39 -0.33 3.86
N LEU A 25 6.83 -0.92 2.79
CA LEU A 25 5.44 -1.37 2.77
C LEU A 25 5.32 -2.78 3.38
N THR A 26 4.56 -2.92 4.46
CA THR A 26 4.56 -4.14 5.31
C THR A 26 3.57 -5.23 4.87
N GLY A 27 3.00 -5.08 3.68
CA GLY A 27 1.98 -5.97 3.13
C GLY A 27 0.54 -5.57 3.47
N THR A 28 -0.41 -6.31 2.88
CA THR A 28 -1.85 -6.08 3.01
C THR A 28 -2.56 -7.35 3.53
N PRO A 29 -3.66 -7.22 4.29
CA PRO A 29 -4.53 -8.35 4.61
C PRO A 29 -5.16 -8.99 3.36
N ALA A 30 -5.86 -10.10 3.56
CA ALA A 30 -6.72 -10.67 2.52
C ALA A 30 -7.89 -9.72 2.19
N GLY A 31 -8.43 -9.83 0.97
CA GLY A 31 -9.58 -9.02 0.52
C GLY A 31 -9.25 -8.00 -0.59
N VAL A 32 -8.10 -8.14 -1.27
CA VAL A 32 -7.80 -7.32 -2.44
C VAL A 32 -8.82 -7.57 -3.55
N GLY A 33 -9.30 -6.49 -4.17
CA GLY A 33 -10.24 -6.52 -5.30
C GLY A 33 -9.89 -5.48 -6.37
N PRO A 34 -10.56 -5.54 -7.53
CA PRO A 34 -10.32 -4.59 -8.62
C PRO A 34 -10.77 -3.17 -8.23
N VAL A 35 -10.12 -2.17 -8.81
CA VAL A 35 -10.50 -0.75 -8.74
C VAL A 35 -10.75 -0.26 -10.15
N ASN A 36 -11.95 0.25 -10.42
CA ASN A 36 -12.39 0.74 -11.72
C ASN A 36 -12.54 2.27 -11.71
N PRO A 37 -12.46 2.92 -12.89
CA PRO A 37 -12.77 4.34 -12.99
C PRO A 37 -14.16 4.67 -12.43
N GLY A 38 -14.24 5.71 -11.61
CA GLY A 38 -15.44 6.11 -10.89
C GLY A 38 -15.55 5.57 -9.46
N ASP A 39 -14.78 4.53 -9.10
CA ASP A 39 -14.81 3.98 -7.75
C ASP A 39 -14.28 5.00 -6.74
N LYS A 40 -14.99 5.13 -5.61
CA LYS A 40 -14.50 5.89 -4.45
C LYS A 40 -13.75 4.93 -3.52
N VAL A 41 -12.45 5.16 -3.41
CA VAL A 41 -11.57 4.37 -2.55
C VAL A 41 -11.39 5.10 -1.22
N GLU A 42 -11.67 4.40 -0.12
CA GLU A 42 -11.53 4.91 1.24
C GLU A 42 -10.57 4.01 2.01
N CYS A 43 -9.60 4.61 2.67
CA CYS A 43 -8.58 3.92 3.46
C CYS A 43 -8.40 4.64 4.80
N LEU A 44 -8.14 3.88 5.85
CA LEU A 44 -7.85 4.42 7.18
C LEU A 44 -6.70 3.65 7.85
N LEU A 45 -5.99 4.34 8.71
CA LEU A 45 -5.03 3.78 9.64
C LEU A 45 -5.51 4.08 11.07
N ALA A 46 -5.57 3.06 11.91
CA ALA A 46 -5.95 3.19 13.31
C ALA A 46 -4.91 2.53 14.23
N ASN A 47 -4.82 3.00 15.47
CA ASN A 47 -4.01 2.35 16.50
C ASN A 47 -4.73 1.16 17.15
N SER A 48 -4.06 0.46 18.06
CA SER A 48 -4.62 -0.69 18.77
C SER A 48 -5.79 -0.36 19.70
N ALA A 49 -5.98 0.92 20.06
CA ALA A 49 -7.13 1.39 20.83
C ALA A 49 -8.32 1.76 19.92
N GLY A 50 -8.21 1.59 18.61
CA GLY A 50 -9.24 1.92 17.63
C GLY A 50 -9.32 3.41 17.28
N GLN A 51 -8.36 4.23 17.72
CA GLN A 51 -8.31 5.63 17.35
C GLN A 51 -7.76 5.78 15.94
N GLU A 52 -8.48 6.50 15.07
CA GLU A 52 -8.01 6.85 13.73
C GLU A 52 -6.78 7.76 13.82
N LEU A 53 -5.74 7.42 13.05
CA LEU A 53 -4.49 8.17 12.95
C LEU A 53 -4.38 8.92 11.62
N SER A 54 -4.94 8.35 10.55
CA SER A 54 -4.92 8.93 9.21
C SER A 54 -5.99 8.31 8.35
N SER A 55 -6.51 9.07 7.39
CA SER A 55 -7.41 8.57 6.35
C SER A 55 -7.01 9.11 4.98
N LEU A 56 -7.41 8.39 3.95
CA LEU A 56 -7.22 8.75 2.55
C LEU A 56 -8.49 8.39 1.80
N VAL A 57 -9.04 9.37 1.09
CA VAL A 57 -10.22 9.18 0.23
C VAL A 57 -9.91 9.76 -1.13
N PHE A 58 -10.08 8.95 -2.17
CA PHE A 58 -9.90 9.40 -3.56
C PHE A 58 -10.86 8.70 -4.51
N THR A 59 -11.10 9.34 -5.65
CA THR A 59 -11.86 8.74 -6.74
C THR A 59 -10.89 8.19 -7.78
N ALA A 60 -11.04 6.92 -8.12
CA ALA A 60 -10.30 6.30 -9.19
C ALA A 60 -10.73 6.93 -10.53
N VAL A 61 -9.75 7.32 -11.35
CA VAL A 61 -10.00 7.96 -12.64
C VAL A 61 -9.29 7.21 -13.75
N THR A 62 -9.83 7.26 -14.96
CA THR A 62 -9.14 6.77 -16.14
C THR A 62 -7.90 7.61 -16.38
N ARG A 63 -6.74 6.96 -16.54
CA ARG A 63 -5.50 7.62 -16.93
C ARG A 63 -5.69 8.36 -18.24
N GLN A 64 -5.37 9.65 -18.26
CA GLN A 64 -5.41 10.48 -19.46
C GLN A 64 -4.08 10.39 -20.19
N GLY A 65 -4.09 9.82 -21.41
CA GLY A 65 -2.91 9.66 -22.26
C GLY A 65 -1.88 8.62 -21.78
N GLY A 66 -0.88 8.35 -22.62
CA GLY A 66 0.23 7.43 -22.31
C GLY A 66 -0.05 5.97 -22.72
N TYR A 67 0.40 5.04 -21.88
CA TYR A 67 0.35 3.59 -22.14
C TYR A 67 -1.08 3.05 -22.08
N GLN A 68 -1.46 2.26 -23.08
CA GLN A 68 -2.66 1.42 -23.07
C GLN A 68 -2.21 -0.04 -23.11
N PHE A 69 -2.56 -0.80 -22.07
CA PHE A 69 -2.30 -2.24 -22.05
C PHE A 69 -3.06 -2.90 -23.20
N LYS A 70 -2.34 -3.64 -24.03
CA LYS A 70 -2.91 -4.50 -25.07
C LYS A 70 -2.48 -5.92 -24.73
N PRO A 71 -3.40 -6.81 -24.35
CA PRO A 71 -3.07 -8.22 -24.26
C PRO A 71 -2.66 -8.72 -25.66
N GLU A 72 -1.70 -9.63 -25.71
CA GLU A 72 -1.33 -10.35 -26.95
C GLU A 72 -2.50 -11.12 -27.54
#